data_AF-A0A349H201-F1
#
_entry.id   AF-A0A349H201-F1
#
_cell.length_a   1.000
_cell.length_b   1.000
_cell.length_c   1.000
_cell.angle_alpha   90.00
_cell.angle_beta   90.00
_cell.angle_gamma   90.00
#
_symmetry.space_group_name_H-M   'P 1'
#
loop_
_entity.id
_entity.type
_entity.pdbx_description
1 polymer ?
#
loop_
_entity_poly.entity_id
_entity_poly.type
_entity_poly.pdbx_seq_one_letter_code
_entity_poly.pdbx_strand_id
1 'polypeptide(L)'
;MIITVASGKGGTGKTTFAVNLAYALAEREKQKPLAERRGVQLLDCDVEEPNDHLFVKPVFSETTPVLVPKPVWNPDTCIACGKCAEVCNYNAIAVVNRKVLIFNELCHSCGACAAMCPKGALREVATQIGIVESAPANQPFKFAHGLLNIGEALAPNVVRAVKQQIDPAAINIIDASPGTACPVVAAVQQADVVLLVTEPTPFGLNDLKLAVGLTLKMGVPTGIIVNRSDGEDRIIADYARDVGLPITGRIPFKREYAEVYSSGSILVEWFPELRANLLDIFDTLSTACPPVPSEDVFVLPTGSPEPFTPGNSTDYKEVTIISGKGGTGKTTVTAALAQLAGSKILADNDVDAADLHLLLTPTVREGHDFVGGTKAEIEADKCVGCGRCAKVCHFGAIALDGPANDLIGKTYRINPLACEGCGLCPRVCPIDAISSGENITGRWYVSATDYGPMVHARLGIAEENSGRLVAQVRNRAAQLAKELRQELILGDGPPGTGCPVIASVSGTDLVMIVTEPTVSGVHDMERVMQLSAHFGVPTVIVINKADLNTVQAARIEDIADAHFSRVIGRIPFDRAVNDALMAGKTVIDYGEGNASAALREIWAALQNELRRTA
;
A
#
# COMPACT_ATOMS: atom_id res chain seq x y z
N MET A 1 -9.53 -2.33 24.56
CA MET A 1 -9.23 -3.40 23.57
C MET A 1 -9.06 -2.74 22.21
N ILE A 2 -8.04 -3.14 21.45
CA ILE A 2 -7.67 -2.62 20.14
C ILE A 2 -7.68 -3.78 19.13
N ILE A 3 -8.62 -3.74 18.20
CA ILE A 3 -8.74 -4.69 17.09
C ILE A 3 -8.30 -3.95 15.83
N THR A 4 -7.19 -4.36 15.23
CA THR A 4 -6.77 -3.82 13.94
C THR A 4 -7.28 -4.73 12.82
N VAL A 5 -8.08 -4.18 11.92
CA VAL A 5 -8.53 -4.84 10.70
C VAL A 5 -7.54 -4.47 9.59
N ALA A 6 -6.88 -5.46 9.01
CA ALA A 6 -5.87 -5.26 7.96
C ALA A 6 -6.07 -6.26 6.81
N SER A 7 -5.38 -6.05 5.69
CA SER A 7 -5.43 -6.94 4.53
C SER A 7 -4.13 -6.85 3.73
N GLY A 8 -3.76 -7.92 3.02
CA GLY A 8 -2.57 -7.91 2.17
C GLY A 8 -2.72 -7.06 0.91
N LYS A 9 -3.94 -6.95 0.37
CA LYS A 9 -4.27 -6.05 -0.75
C LYS A 9 -5.48 -5.18 -0.48
N GLY A 10 -5.65 -4.24 -1.39
CA GLY A 10 -6.88 -3.47 -1.56
C GLY A 10 -8.09 -4.32 -2.00
N GLY A 11 -9.30 -3.91 -1.61
CA GLY A 11 -10.55 -4.48 -2.14
C GLY A 11 -11.01 -5.82 -1.60
N THR A 12 -10.40 -6.35 -0.55
CA THR A 12 -10.87 -7.58 0.13
C THR A 12 -12.10 -7.35 1.00
N GLY A 13 -12.56 -6.09 1.15
CA GLY A 13 -13.72 -5.72 1.98
C GLY A 13 -13.36 -5.40 3.44
N LYS A 14 -12.12 -5.02 3.71
CA LYS A 14 -11.60 -4.59 5.02
C LYS A 14 -12.44 -3.48 5.67
N THR A 15 -12.61 -2.34 4.99
CA THR A 15 -13.45 -1.22 5.42
C THR A 15 -14.91 -1.64 5.63
N THR A 16 -15.45 -2.43 4.69
CA THR A 16 -16.81 -2.99 4.83
C THR A 16 -16.94 -3.79 6.12
N PHE A 17 -15.98 -4.66 6.44
CA PHE A 17 -15.97 -5.44 7.67
C PHE A 17 -15.81 -4.56 8.91
N ALA A 18 -14.84 -3.64 8.92
CA ALA A 18 -14.55 -2.76 10.06
C ALA A 18 -15.75 -1.89 10.45
N VAL A 19 -16.35 -1.19 9.47
CA VAL A 19 -17.53 -0.35 9.66
C VAL A 19 -18.71 -1.19 10.18
N ASN A 20 -19.02 -2.32 9.53
CA ASN A 20 -20.17 -3.13 9.91
C ASN A 20 -20.01 -3.81 11.28
N LEU A 21 -18.77 -4.21 11.63
CA LEU A 21 -18.46 -4.72 12.96
C LEU A 21 -18.66 -3.63 14.02
N ALA A 22 -18.23 -2.39 13.75
CA ALA A 22 -18.43 -1.25 14.65
C ALA A 22 -19.92 -0.98 14.90
N TYR A 23 -20.74 -0.97 13.84
CA TYR A 23 -22.20 -0.81 13.96
C TYR A 23 -22.84 -1.96 14.75
N ALA A 24 -22.49 -3.21 14.44
CA ALA A 24 -23.03 -4.38 15.14
C ALA A 24 -22.72 -4.35 16.64
N LEU A 25 -21.47 -4.02 17.00
CA LEU A 25 -21.04 -3.91 18.39
C LEU A 25 -21.68 -2.72 19.11
N ALA A 26 -21.76 -1.56 18.47
CA ALA A 26 -22.37 -0.38 19.08
C ALA A 26 -23.85 -0.62 19.41
N GLU A 27 -24.59 -1.26 18.51
CA GLU A 27 -25.99 -1.64 18.79
C GLU A 27 -26.11 -2.67 19.92
N ARG A 28 -25.19 -3.65 20.01
CA ARG A 28 -25.16 -4.60 21.12
C ARG A 28 -24.85 -3.92 22.45
N GLU A 29 -23.84 -3.05 22.50
CA GLU A 29 -23.45 -2.32 23.72
C GLU A 29 -24.55 -1.35 24.18
N LYS A 30 -25.34 -0.78 23.25
CA LYS A 30 -26.53 0.01 23.60
C LYS A 30 -27.60 -0.78 24.35
N GLN A 31 -27.70 -2.09 24.12
CA GLN A 31 -28.68 -2.94 24.80
C GLN A 31 -28.25 -3.33 26.23
N LYS A 32 -26.97 -3.16 26.58
CA LYS A 32 -26.46 -3.47 27.92
C LYS A 32 -26.82 -2.39 28.95
N PRO A 33 -26.90 -2.76 30.24
CA PRO A 33 -27.00 -1.79 31.34
C PRO A 33 -25.85 -0.78 31.29
N LEU A 34 -26.12 0.47 31.68
CA LEU A 34 -25.14 1.57 31.59
C LEU A 34 -23.81 1.26 32.32
N ALA A 35 -23.86 0.50 33.42
CA ALA A 35 -22.68 0.12 34.20
C ALA A 35 -21.76 -0.89 33.50
N GLU A 36 -22.26 -1.63 32.52
CA GLU A 36 -21.52 -2.68 31.77
C GLU A 36 -21.25 -2.27 30.32
N ARG A 37 -21.82 -1.15 29.88
CA ARG A 37 -21.68 -0.65 28.51
C ARG A 37 -20.25 -0.20 28.26
N ARG A 38 -19.65 -0.73 27.20
CA ARG A 38 -18.38 -0.22 26.67
C ARG A 38 -18.64 0.75 25.54
N GLY A 39 -17.80 1.79 25.44
CA GLY A 39 -17.76 2.62 24.24
C GLY A 39 -17.28 1.80 23.05
N VAL A 40 -17.74 2.15 21.85
CA VAL A 40 -17.18 1.65 20.58
C VAL A 40 -16.57 2.84 19.85
N GLN A 41 -15.41 2.61 19.24
CA GLN A 41 -14.71 3.59 18.42
C GLN A 41 -14.28 2.95 17.11
N LEU A 42 -14.45 3.67 16.01
CA LEU A 42 -13.89 3.32 14.71
C LEU A 42 -12.87 4.40 14.32
N LEU A 43 -11.64 3.98 14.06
CA LEU A 43 -10.52 4.84 13.72
C LEU A 43 -10.01 4.44 12.34
N ASP A 44 -10.28 5.28 11.35
CA ASP A 44 -9.80 5.08 9.98
C ASP A 44 -8.33 5.52 9.89
N CYS A 45 -7.45 4.52 9.86
CA CYS A 45 -6.01 4.66 9.71
C CYS A 45 -5.56 4.43 8.27
N ASP A 46 -6.46 4.31 7.29
CA ASP A 46 -6.10 4.38 5.87
C ASP A 46 -5.96 5.83 5.42
N VAL A 47 -4.95 6.51 5.97
CA VAL A 47 -4.82 7.97 5.87
C VAL A 47 -4.54 8.49 4.46
N GLU A 48 -4.10 7.62 3.55
CA GLU A 48 -3.84 7.99 2.17
C GLU A 48 -5.12 8.01 1.35
N GLU A 49 -6.15 7.21 1.67
CA GLU A 49 -7.44 7.14 1.00
C GLU A 49 -8.55 6.77 2.01
N PRO A 50 -8.84 7.63 3.01
CA PRO A 50 -9.74 7.28 4.10
C PRO A 50 -11.17 7.15 3.56
N ASN A 51 -11.81 6.01 3.84
CA ASN A 51 -13.05 5.60 3.19
C ASN A 51 -14.21 5.36 4.17
N ASP A 52 -13.94 5.21 5.47
CA ASP A 52 -14.98 4.91 6.46
C ASP A 52 -16.04 6.03 6.56
N HIS A 53 -15.61 7.27 6.40
CA HIS A 53 -16.48 8.45 6.49
C HIS A 53 -17.59 8.46 5.42
N LEU A 54 -17.38 7.78 4.27
CA LEU A 54 -18.37 7.63 3.20
C LEU A 54 -19.57 6.78 3.64
N PHE A 55 -19.36 5.88 4.60
CA PHE A 55 -20.38 5.02 5.19
C PHE A 55 -20.94 5.62 6.47
N VAL A 56 -20.06 6.04 7.38
CA VAL A 56 -20.43 6.59 8.70
C VAL A 56 -21.16 7.93 8.57
N LYS A 57 -20.82 8.73 7.55
CA LYS A 57 -21.36 10.07 7.30
C LYS A 57 -21.31 10.97 8.56
N PRO A 58 -20.15 11.07 9.22
CA PRO A 58 -20.01 11.82 10.46
C PRO A 58 -20.13 13.32 10.20
N VAL A 59 -20.50 14.06 11.25
CA VAL A 59 -20.30 15.52 11.30
C VAL A 59 -19.06 15.76 12.15
N PHE A 60 -17.95 16.09 11.50
CA PHE A 60 -16.71 16.40 12.19
C PHE A 60 -16.84 17.70 12.99
N SER A 61 -16.40 17.67 14.24
CA SER A 61 -16.41 18.83 15.14
C SER A 61 -15.01 19.31 15.51
N GLU A 62 -13.99 18.49 15.25
CA GLU A 62 -12.60 18.80 15.57
C GLU A 62 -11.70 18.45 14.38
N THR A 63 -10.78 19.34 14.04
CA THR A 63 -9.75 19.13 13.02
C THR A 63 -8.39 19.53 13.60
N THR A 64 -7.44 18.61 13.61
CA THR A 64 -6.08 18.84 14.15
C THR A 64 -5.04 18.65 13.06
N PRO A 65 -4.15 19.62 12.80
CA PRO A 65 -3.09 19.46 11.80
C PRO A 65 -2.01 18.49 12.30
N VAL A 66 -1.50 17.64 11.40
CA VAL A 66 -0.34 16.78 11.65
C VAL A 66 0.89 17.47 11.08
N LEU A 67 1.81 17.85 11.97
CA LEU A 67 3.01 18.62 11.62
C LEU A 67 4.28 17.77 11.76
N VAL A 68 5.21 17.94 10.83
CA VAL A 68 6.56 17.35 10.88
C VAL A 68 7.62 18.38 10.52
N PRO A 69 8.86 18.26 11.03
CA PRO A 69 9.93 19.17 10.67
C PRO A 69 10.43 18.91 9.23
N LYS A 70 10.28 19.87 8.32
CA LYS A 70 10.88 19.81 6.97
C LYS A 70 11.94 20.90 6.79
N PRO A 71 13.00 20.65 6.00
CA PRO A 71 14.06 21.60 5.80
C PRO A 71 13.63 22.76 4.89
N VAL A 72 13.92 23.99 5.30
CA VAL A 72 13.76 25.20 4.50
C VAL A 72 15.14 25.79 4.24
N TRP A 73 15.42 26.05 2.96
CA TRP A 73 16.70 26.59 2.51
C TRP A 73 16.74 28.13 2.62
N ASN A 74 17.78 28.63 3.28
CA ASN A 74 18.15 30.04 3.30
C ASN A 74 19.29 30.30 2.30
N PRO A 75 19.05 31.06 1.21
CA PRO A 75 20.07 31.32 0.20
C PRO A 75 21.20 32.24 0.70
N ASP A 76 20.92 33.18 1.60
CA ASP A 76 21.87 34.20 2.05
C ASP A 76 23.02 33.62 2.89
N THR A 77 22.76 32.52 3.58
CA THR A 77 23.75 31.82 4.44
C THR A 77 24.36 30.60 3.76
N CYS A 78 23.83 30.19 2.60
CA CYS A 78 24.24 28.98 1.93
C CYS A 78 25.52 29.20 1.11
N ILE A 79 26.54 28.38 1.38
CA ILE A 79 27.79 28.36 0.62
C ILE A 79 27.77 27.32 -0.52
N ALA A 80 26.62 26.70 -0.79
CA ALA A 80 26.41 25.69 -1.84
C ALA A 80 27.40 24.50 -1.78
N CYS A 81 27.77 24.05 -0.58
CA CYS A 81 28.79 23.01 -0.39
C CYS A 81 28.36 21.57 -0.72
N GLY A 82 27.10 21.32 -1.10
CA GLY A 82 26.64 19.98 -1.49
C GLY A 82 26.33 18.99 -0.36
N LYS A 83 26.90 19.17 0.85
CA LYS A 83 26.76 18.23 1.99
C LYS A 83 25.33 17.80 2.32
N CYS A 84 24.35 18.68 2.13
CA CYS A 84 22.95 18.37 2.37
C CYS A 84 22.36 17.37 1.36
N ALA A 85 22.79 17.44 0.10
CA ALA A 85 22.43 16.47 -0.93
C ALA A 85 23.18 15.15 -0.69
N GLU A 86 24.47 15.20 -0.36
CA GLU A 86 25.29 14.02 -0.08
C GLU A 86 24.76 13.17 1.09
N VAL A 87 24.21 13.81 2.14
CA VAL A 87 23.65 13.10 3.30
C VAL A 87 22.21 12.65 3.09
N CYS A 88 21.56 13.06 2.00
CA CYS A 88 20.15 12.76 1.79
C CYS A 88 19.97 11.35 1.20
N ASN A 89 19.74 10.36 2.05
CA ASN A 89 19.47 8.96 1.64
C ASN A 89 18.21 8.79 0.78
N TYR A 90 17.35 9.81 0.72
CA TYR A 90 16.07 9.80 -0.01
C TYR A 90 16.14 10.60 -1.32
N ASN A 91 17.29 11.19 -1.65
CA ASN A 91 17.47 12.06 -2.83
C ASN A 91 16.48 13.24 -2.89
N ALA A 92 15.94 13.66 -1.75
CA ALA A 92 15.03 14.79 -1.62
C ALA A 92 15.71 16.15 -1.81
N ILE A 93 17.05 16.19 -1.96
CA ILE A 93 17.83 17.42 -2.09
C ILE A 93 18.78 17.31 -3.27
N ALA A 94 18.73 18.28 -4.17
CA ALA A 94 19.69 18.44 -5.26
C ALA A 94 20.37 19.82 -5.18
N VAL A 95 21.62 19.90 -5.64
CA VAL A 95 22.34 21.18 -5.75
C VAL A 95 22.63 21.45 -7.22
N VAL A 96 21.98 22.47 -7.77
CA VAL A 96 22.09 22.84 -9.19
C VAL A 96 22.40 24.33 -9.29
N ASN A 97 23.44 24.69 -10.04
CA ASN A 97 23.84 26.09 -10.23
C ASN A 97 23.96 26.88 -8.91
N ARG A 98 24.57 26.24 -7.89
CA ARG A 98 24.74 26.78 -6.52
C ARG A 98 23.43 27.04 -5.75
N LYS A 99 22.29 26.57 -6.25
CA LYS A 99 21.00 26.60 -5.53
C LYS A 99 20.71 25.22 -4.95
N VAL A 100 20.12 25.20 -3.76
CA VAL A 100 19.61 23.97 -3.14
C VAL A 100 18.15 23.83 -3.53
N LEU A 101 17.82 22.75 -4.22
CA LEU A 101 16.45 22.35 -4.53
C LEU A 101 16.05 21.29 -3.51
N ILE A 102 14.88 21.47 -2.89
CA ILE A 102 14.33 20.54 -1.91
C ILE A 102 13.00 20.04 -2.47
N PHE A 103 12.90 18.74 -2.68
CA PHE A 103 11.69 18.03 -3.06
C PHE A 103 11.03 17.54 -1.78
N ASN A 104 10.11 18.34 -1.25
CA ASN A 104 9.48 18.08 0.05
C ASN A 104 8.66 16.79 0.06
N GLU A 105 8.21 16.36 -1.11
CA GLU A 105 7.44 15.16 -1.40
C GLU A 105 8.28 13.90 -1.12
N LEU A 106 9.59 13.96 -1.39
CA LEU A 106 10.55 12.89 -1.13
C LEU A 106 11.19 12.99 0.27
N CYS A 107 10.85 14.00 1.06
CA CYS A 107 11.51 14.27 2.32
C CYS A 107 10.92 13.45 3.47
N HIS A 108 11.69 12.52 4.03
CA HIS A 108 11.30 11.70 5.19
C HIS A 108 11.47 12.40 6.55
N SER A 109 11.63 13.73 6.60
CA SER A 109 11.70 14.49 7.86
C SER A 109 12.79 14.02 8.85
N CYS A 110 13.91 13.49 8.35
CA CYS A 110 14.95 12.90 9.20
C CYS A 110 15.93 13.90 9.85
N GLY A 111 15.87 15.19 9.50
CA GLY A 111 16.75 16.24 10.01
C GLY A 111 18.23 16.19 9.58
N ALA A 112 18.67 15.13 8.89
CA ALA A 112 20.08 14.91 8.56
C ALA A 112 20.73 16.06 7.77
N CYS A 113 19.99 16.64 6.82
CA CYS A 113 20.47 17.74 5.99
C CYS A 113 20.67 19.05 6.78
N ALA A 114 19.80 19.35 7.75
CA ALA A 114 19.92 20.50 8.64
C ALA A 114 21.09 20.30 9.61
N ALA A 115 21.19 19.11 10.22
CA ALA A 115 22.26 18.75 11.14
C ALA A 115 23.66 18.82 10.50
N MET A 116 23.80 18.44 9.23
CA MET A 116 25.09 18.48 8.52
C MET A 116 25.44 19.85 7.92
N CYS A 117 24.52 20.83 7.94
CA CYS A 117 24.75 22.12 7.30
C CYS A 117 25.75 22.96 8.12
N PRO A 118 26.99 23.21 7.63
CA PRO A 118 28.02 23.88 8.42
C PRO A 118 27.73 25.38 8.67
N LYS A 119 26.78 25.95 7.94
CA LYS A 119 26.37 27.35 8.04
C LYS A 119 24.96 27.53 8.62
N GLY A 120 24.27 26.44 8.97
CA GLY A 120 22.88 26.50 9.41
C GLY A 120 21.93 27.08 8.35
N ALA A 121 22.26 26.91 7.07
CA ALA A 121 21.50 27.40 5.93
C ALA A 121 20.25 26.54 5.61
N LEU A 122 20.14 25.37 6.24
CA LEU A 122 18.92 24.56 6.26
C LEU A 122 18.36 24.56 7.66
N ARG A 123 17.12 25.00 7.82
CA ARG A 123 16.42 25.04 9.11
C ARG A 123 15.18 24.17 9.03
N GLU A 124 14.90 23.45 10.11
CA GLU A 124 13.71 22.63 10.21
C GLU A 124 12.51 23.51 10.61
N VAL A 125 11.46 23.48 9.80
CA VAL A 125 10.21 24.23 10.01
C VAL A 125 9.06 23.24 10.07
N ALA A 126 8.16 23.45 11.03
CA ALA A 126 6.95 22.65 11.16
C ALA A 126 6.09 22.81 9.90
N THR A 127 5.92 21.71 9.16
CA THR A 127 5.15 21.65 7.92
C THR A 127 4.01 20.67 8.10
N GLN A 128 2.81 21.09 7.68
CA GLN A 128 1.63 20.24 7.73
C GLN A 128 1.68 19.20 6.61
N ILE A 129 1.57 17.93 6.98
CA ILE A 129 1.55 16.80 6.04
C ILE A 129 0.19 16.13 5.94
N GLY A 130 -0.74 16.49 6.84
CA GLY A 130 -2.08 15.95 6.86
C GLY A 130 -2.88 16.53 8.01
N ILE A 131 -4.07 15.97 8.23
CA ILE A 131 -4.97 16.33 9.32
C ILE A 131 -5.54 15.07 9.97
N VAL A 132 -6.03 15.21 11.20
CA VAL A 132 -6.93 14.26 11.86
C VAL A 132 -8.24 14.98 12.07
N GLU A 133 -9.34 14.41 11.58
CA GLU A 133 -10.68 14.91 11.87
C GLU A 133 -11.40 13.93 12.79
N SER A 134 -12.08 14.46 13.80
CA SER A 134 -12.74 13.69 14.83
C SER A 134 -14.21 14.10 14.95
N ALA A 135 -15.06 13.11 15.20
CA ALA A 135 -16.47 13.26 15.52
C ALA A 135 -16.77 12.52 16.83
N PRO A 136 -16.40 13.09 18.00
CA PRO A 136 -16.54 12.43 19.29
C PRO A 136 -18.00 12.17 19.68
N ALA A 137 -18.91 13.04 19.22
CA ALA A 137 -20.35 12.94 19.46
C ALA A 137 -21.08 12.09 18.41
N ASN A 138 -20.37 11.48 17.45
CA ASN A 138 -20.98 10.64 16.43
C ASN A 138 -21.73 9.46 17.05
N GLN A 139 -22.85 9.08 16.44
CA GLN A 139 -23.66 7.93 16.82
C GLN A 139 -23.72 6.96 15.64
N PRO A 140 -23.68 5.64 15.89
CA PRO A 140 -23.78 4.98 17.19
C PRO A 140 -22.44 4.85 17.96
N PHE A 141 -21.32 5.27 17.36
CA PHE A 141 -19.97 5.19 17.94
C PHE A 141 -19.16 6.45 17.61
N LYS A 142 -18.10 6.71 18.41
CA LYS A 142 -17.13 7.78 18.10
C LYS A 142 -16.34 7.39 16.85
N PHE A 143 -16.13 8.36 15.97
CA PHE A 143 -15.38 8.18 14.73
C PHE A 143 -14.25 9.20 14.63
N ALA A 144 -13.10 8.78 14.08
CA ALA A 144 -12.05 9.69 13.66
C ALA A 144 -11.31 9.10 12.46
N HIS A 145 -10.79 9.96 11.60
CA HIS A 145 -9.95 9.56 10.46
C HIS A 145 -8.73 10.45 10.33
N GLY A 146 -7.72 9.93 9.64
CA GLY A 146 -6.58 10.72 9.19
C GLY A 146 -6.68 10.99 7.70
N LEU A 147 -6.23 12.16 7.27
CA LEU A 147 -6.15 12.51 5.86
C LEU A 147 -4.75 13.06 5.57
N LEU A 148 -3.99 12.32 4.79
CA LEU A 148 -2.67 12.72 4.30
C LEU A 148 -2.83 13.65 3.09
N ASN A 149 -1.99 14.68 3.04
CA ASN A 149 -1.91 15.57 1.89
C ASN A 149 -1.38 14.82 0.66
N ILE A 150 -1.88 15.15 -0.53
CA ILE A 150 -1.43 14.54 -1.79
C ILE A 150 0.09 14.77 -1.99
N GLY A 151 0.80 13.70 -2.36
CA GLY A 151 2.25 13.73 -2.60
C GLY A 151 3.13 13.58 -1.35
N GLU A 152 2.55 13.46 -0.16
CA GLU A 152 3.32 13.24 1.08
C GLU A 152 3.69 11.77 1.29
N ALA A 153 4.93 11.53 1.73
CA ALA A 153 5.47 10.19 1.98
C ALA A 153 5.29 9.71 3.44
N LEU A 154 4.77 10.55 4.34
CA LEU A 154 4.83 10.37 5.79
C LEU A 154 3.49 9.89 6.40
N ALA A 155 2.79 9.00 5.70
CA ALA A 155 1.55 8.36 6.16
C ALA A 155 1.62 7.81 7.62
N PRO A 156 2.71 7.15 8.07
CA PRO A 156 2.80 6.64 9.45
C PRO A 156 2.63 7.72 10.54
N ASN A 157 3.03 8.96 10.26
CA ASN A 157 2.89 10.07 11.20
C ASN A 157 1.42 10.45 11.38
N VAL A 158 0.63 10.45 10.31
CA VAL A 158 -0.82 10.69 10.38
C VAL A 158 -1.52 9.51 11.05
N VAL A 159 -1.15 8.26 10.74
CA VAL A 159 -1.68 7.06 11.42
C VAL A 159 -1.46 7.14 12.94
N ARG A 160 -0.24 7.47 13.38
CA ARG A 160 0.06 7.65 14.81
C ARG A 160 -0.77 8.76 15.44
N ALA A 161 -1.04 9.85 14.71
CA ALA A 161 -1.88 10.94 15.19
C ALA A 161 -3.35 10.50 15.35
N VAL A 162 -3.90 9.72 14.42
CA VAL A 162 -5.25 9.12 14.56
C VAL A 162 -5.32 8.23 15.80
N LYS A 163 -4.31 7.39 16.02
CA LYS A 163 -4.27 6.48 17.17
C LYS A 163 -4.18 7.16 18.54
N GLN A 164 -3.83 8.46 18.60
CA GLN A 164 -3.94 9.22 19.84
C GLN A 164 -5.39 9.40 20.30
N GLN A 165 -6.38 9.11 19.44
CA GLN A 165 -7.81 9.16 19.76
C GLN A 165 -8.34 7.92 20.49
N ILE A 166 -7.52 6.85 20.61
CA ILE A 166 -7.88 5.58 21.24
C ILE A 166 -8.32 5.83 22.69
N ASP A 167 -9.49 5.30 23.04
CA ASP A 167 -9.96 5.23 24.42
C ASP A 167 -9.66 3.84 25.00
N PRO A 168 -8.79 3.73 26.02
CA PRO A 168 -8.47 2.46 26.67
C PRO A 168 -9.68 1.70 27.22
N ALA A 169 -10.76 2.39 27.60
CA ALA A 169 -11.99 1.79 28.13
C ALA A 169 -12.93 1.26 27.03
N ALA A 170 -12.72 1.66 25.77
CA ALA A 170 -13.56 1.30 24.64
C ALA A 170 -13.16 -0.03 23.96
N ILE A 171 -14.02 -0.48 23.05
CA ILE A 171 -13.66 -1.36 21.94
C ILE A 171 -13.22 -0.45 20.79
N ASN A 172 -11.93 -0.46 20.48
CA ASN A 172 -11.35 0.35 19.41
C ASN A 172 -11.13 -0.54 18.20
N ILE A 173 -11.78 -0.21 17.10
CA ILE A 173 -11.60 -0.85 15.80
C ILE A 173 -10.76 0.10 14.96
N ILE A 174 -9.62 -0.38 14.48
CA ILE A 174 -8.74 0.34 13.57
C ILE A 174 -8.93 -0.24 12.18
N ASP A 175 -9.36 0.57 11.22
CA ASP A 175 -9.31 0.20 9.81
C ASP A 175 -7.93 0.60 9.27
N ALA A 176 -7.05 -0.37 9.01
CA ALA A 176 -5.70 -0.09 8.52
C ALA A 176 -5.72 0.17 7.00
N SER A 177 -4.64 0.72 6.43
CA SER A 177 -4.44 0.66 4.97
C SER A 177 -4.22 -0.80 4.51
N PRO A 178 -4.45 -1.13 3.22
CA PRO A 178 -4.01 -2.40 2.67
C PRO A 178 -2.48 -2.47 2.57
N GLY A 179 -1.96 -3.70 2.39
CA GLY A 179 -0.54 -3.95 2.15
C GLY A 179 0.22 -4.34 3.41
N THR A 180 1.55 -4.28 3.30
CA THR A 180 2.48 -4.55 4.42
C THR A 180 3.42 -3.39 4.70
N ALA A 181 3.08 -2.20 4.20
CA ALA A 181 3.89 -0.98 4.29
C ALA A 181 3.87 -0.32 5.68
N CYS A 182 4.71 0.70 5.87
CA CYS A 182 4.84 1.45 7.14
C CYS A 182 3.53 1.96 7.77
N PRO A 183 2.51 2.40 7.00
CA PRO A 183 1.22 2.78 7.57
C PRO A 183 0.51 1.61 8.26
N VAL A 184 0.60 0.40 7.69
CA VAL A 184 0.04 -0.83 8.27
C VAL A 184 0.80 -1.20 9.54
N VAL A 185 2.14 -1.13 9.51
CA VAL A 185 2.98 -1.33 10.71
C VAL A 185 2.54 -0.38 11.83
N ALA A 186 2.37 0.91 11.53
CA ALA A 186 1.92 1.91 12.50
C ALA A 186 0.50 1.63 13.03
N ALA A 187 -0.39 1.13 12.19
CA ALA A 187 -1.75 0.74 12.57
C ALA A 187 -1.75 -0.48 13.50
N VAL A 188 -0.98 -1.53 13.17
CA VAL A 188 -0.88 -2.80 13.91
C VAL A 188 -0.11 -2.66 15.22
N GLN A 189 0.83 -1.73 15.33
CA GLN A 189 1.63 -1.54 16.55
C GLN A 189 0.72 -1.33 17.77
N GLN A 190 0.92 -2.03 18.89
CA GLN A 190 0.04 -1.96 20.09
C GLN A 190 -1.40 -2.49 19.89
N ALA A 191 -1.72 -3.17 18.78
CA ALA A 191 -2.98 -3.89 18.67
C ALA A 191 -3.01 -5.10 19.64
N ASP A 192 -4.18 -5.37 20.23
CA ASP A 192 -4.38 -6.59 21.03
C ASP A 192 -4.55 -7.80 20.11
N VAL A 193 -5.21 -7.60 18.97
CA VAL A 193 -5.41 -8.60 17.92
C VAL A 193 -5.40 -7.96 16.53
N VAL A 194 -5.03 -8.74 15.52
CA VAL A 194 -5.21 -8.38 14.10
C VAL A 194 -6.17 -9.36 13.43
N LEU A 195 -7.15 -8.82 12.71
CA LEU A 195 -8.04 -9.57 11.82
C LEU A 195 -7.64 -9.29 10.37
N LEU A 196 -7.10 -10.30 9.69
CA LEU A 196 -6.68 -10.22 8.30
C LEU A 196 -7.84 -10.58 7.38
N VAL A 197 -8.36 -9.60 6.65
CA VAL A 197 -9.46 -9.78 5.69
C VAL A 197 -8.91 -10.13 4.32
N THR A 198 -9.31 -11.27 3.79
CA THR A 198 -8.90 -11.78 2.47
C THR A 198 -10.09 -12.32 1.67
N GLU A 199 -9.86 -12.66 0.41
CA GLU A 199 -10.81 -13.36 -0.47
C GLU A 199 -10.22 -14.71 -0.93
N PRO A 200 -11.06 -15.72 -1.25
CA PRO A 200 -10.60 -17.07 -1.60
C PRO A 200 -10.10 -17.17 -3.06
N THR A 201 -9.20 -16.27 -3.46
CA THR A 201 -8.58 -16.24 -4.80
C THR A 201 -7.07 -16.45 -4.71
N PRO A 202 -6.38 -16.87 -5.81
CA PRO A 202 -4.92 -16.98 -5.83
C PRO A 202 -4.20 -15.68 -5.44
N PHE A 203 -4.71 -14.53 -5.91
CA PHE A 203 -4.23 -13.21 -5.50
C PHE A 203 -4.43 -12.99 -4.00
N GLY A 204 -5.66 -13.20 -3.51
CA GLY A 204 -5.98 -13.06 -2.09
C GLY A 204 -5.10 -13.93 -1.17
N LEU A 205 -4.70 -15.13 -1.61
CA LEU A 205 -3.74 -15.96 -0.88
C LEU A 205 -2.32 -15.36 -0.91
N ASN A 206 -1.83 -14.92 -2.08
CA ASN A 206 -0.50 -14.33 -2.22
C ASN A 206 -0.32 -13.12 -1.30
N ASP A 207 -1.31 -12.22 -1.30
CA ASP A 207 -1.39 -11.06 -0.43
C ASP A 207 -1.48 -11.44 1.06
N LEU A 208 -2.33 -12.42 1.39
CA LEU A 208 -2.50 -12.90 2.75
C LEU A 208 -1.18 -13.41 3.33
N LYS A 209 -0.35 -14.11 2.54
CA LYS A 209 0.95 -14.62 2.98
C LYS A 209 1.84 -13.50 3.53
N LEU A 210 1.88 -12.37 2.84
CA LEU A 210 2.67 -11.20 3.24
C LEU A 210 2.12 -10.57 4.51
N ALA A 211 0.80 -10.35 4.57
CA ALA A 211 0.15 -9.76 5.74
C ALA A 211 0.32 -10.64 6.99
N VAL A 212 0.19 -11.96 6.85
CA VAL A 212 0.46 -12.94 7.92
C VAL A 212 1.91 -12.85 8.38
N GLY A 213 2.87 -12.83 7.44
CA GLY A 213 4.28 -12.69 7.76
C GLY A 213 4.58 -11.40 8.55
N LEU A 214 3.96 -10.29 8.18
CA LEU A 214 4.07 -9.02 8.90
C LEU A 214 3.52 -9.11 10.33
N THR A 215 2.27 -9.52 10.50
CA THR A 215 1.61 -9.50 11.82
C THR A 215 2.28 -10.46 12.81
N LEU A 216 2.73 -11.63 12.34
CA LEU A 216 3.48 -12.59 13.15
C LEU A 216 4.88 -12.09 13.51
N LYS A 217 5.58 -11.40 12.59
CA LYS A 217 6.87 -10.76 12.90
C LYS A 217 6.74 -9.65 13.94
N MET A 218 5.58 -8.99 13.99
CA MET A 218 5.23 -8.02 15.03
C MET A 218 4.80 -8.68 16.36
N GLY A 219 4.63 -10.01 16.39
CA GLY A 219 4.24 -10.76 17.58
C GLY A 219 2.80 -10.51 18.01
N VAL A 220 1.91 -10.15 17.08
CA VAL A 220 0.51 -9.83 17.40
C VAL A 220 -0.40 -11.03 17.10
N PRO A 221 -1.27 -11.44 18.04
CA PRO A 221 -2.27 -12.47 17.79
C PRO A 221 -3.11 -12.15 16.55
N THR A 222 -3.12 -13.08 15.59
CA THR A 222 -3.69 -12.88 14.26
C THR A 222 -4.80 -13.90 14.00
N GLY A 223 -5.87 -13.46 13.35
CA GLY A 223 -6.96 -14.31 12.87
C GLY A 223 -7.34 -13.96 11.43
N ILE A 224 -7.85 -14.92 10.66
CA ILE A 224 -8.19 -14.74 9.24
C ILE A 224 -9.70 -14.60 9.07
N ILE A 225 -10.13 -13.56 8.36
CA ILE A 225 -11.51 -13.36 7.92
C ILE A 225 -11.56 -13.62 6.41
N VAL A 226 -12.30 -14.64 6.01
CA VAL A 226 -12.52 -14.92 4.59
C VAL A 226 -13.78 -14.21 4.14
N ASN A 227 -13.62 -13.12 3.40
CA ASN A 227 -14.71 -12.43 2.73
C ASN A 227 -14.97 -13.04 1.35
N ARG A 228 -16.18 -12.84 0.82
CA ARG A 228 -16.63 -13.46 -0.43
C ARG A 228 -16.49 -14.99 -0.39
N SER A 229 -16.73 -15.57 0.77
CA SER A 229 -16.60 -17.01 1.02
C SER A 229 -17.70 -17.79 0.29
N ASP A 230 -17.31 -18.93 -0.29
CA ASP A 230 -18.22 -19.95 -0.81
C ASP A 230 -18.49 -21.08 0.21
N GLY A 231 -17.85 -21.00 1.37
CA GLY A 231 -17.94 -21.92 2.50
C GLY A 231 -16.70 -22.80 2.67
N GLU A 232 -16.18 -23.36 1.59
CA GLU A 232 -15.03 -24.28 1.63
C GLU A 232 -13.70 -23.51 1.65
N ASP A 233 -13.56 -22.50 0.79
CA ASP A 233 -12.40 -21.60 0.72
C ASP A 233 -11.03 -22.34 0.75
N ARG A 234 -10.94 -23.50 0.08
CA ARG A 234 -9.86 -24.49 0.28
C ARG A 234 -8.46 -23.90 0.25
N ILE A 235 -8.20 -23.01 -0.71
CA ILE A 235 -6.88 -22.36 -0.88
C ILE A 235 -6.45 -21.55 0.36
N ILE A 236 -7.41 -20.91 1.04
CA ILE A 236 -7.17 -20.16 2.28
C ILE A 236 -7.18 -21.10 3.48
N ALA A 237 -8.09 -22.08 3.51
CA ALA A 237 -8.20 -23.04 4.60
C ALA A 237 -6.97 -23.94 4.76
N ASP A 238 -6.39 -24.40 3.64
CA ASP A 238 -5.17 -25.19 3.64
C ASP A 238 -3.97 -24.35 4.09
N TYR A 239 -3.82 -23.13 3.55
CA TYR A 239 -2.75 -22.22 4.00
C TYR A 239 -2.86 -21.87 5.49
N ALA A 240 -4.07 -21.54 5.98
CA ALA A 240 -4.31 -21.22 7.38
C ALA A 240 -3.90 -22.39 8.30
N ARG A 241 -4.17 -23.63 7.89
CA ARG A 241 -3.74 -24.84 8.60
C ARG A 241 -2.21 -24.97 8.59
N ASP A 242 -1.57 -24.74 7.46
CA ASP A 242 -0.12 -24.87 7.30
C ASP A 242 0.66 -23.87 8.17
N VAL A 243 0.18 -22.63 8.29
CA VAL A 243 0.82 -21.62 9.14
C VAL A 243 0.35 -21.64 10.59
N GLY A 244 -0.67 -22.44 10.93
CA GLY A 244 -1.22 -22.55 12.28
C GLY A 244 -2.05 -21.33 12.72
N LEU A 245 -2.74 -20.67 11.77
CA LEU A 245 -3.65 -19.56 12.05
C LEU A 245 -5.13 -20.00 11.92
N PRO A 246 -6.01 -19.54 12.82
CA PRO A 246 -7.43 -19.83 12.71
C PRO A 246 -8.11 -18.96 11.65
N ILE A 247 -9.08 -19.54 10.94
CA ILE A 247 -10.11 -18.77 10.25
C ILE A 247 -11.14 -18.35 11.30
N THR A 248 -11.08 -17.10 11.72
CA THR A 248 -11.95 -16.50 12.74
C THR A 248 -13.38 -16.34 12.26
N GLY A 249 -13.57 -16.12 10.96
CA GLY A 249 -14.89 -15.84 10.40
C GLY A 249 -14.96 -15.94 8.89
N ARG A 250 -16.17 -16.12 8.38
CA ARG A 250 -16.49 -16.14 6.95
C ARG A 250 -17.64 -15.19 6.66
N ILE A 251 -17.52 -14.42 5.58
CA ILE A 251 -18.57 -13.54 5.08
C ILE A 251 -18.98 -14.05 3.69
N PRO A 252 -20.26 -14.42 3.48
CA PRO A 252 -20.68 -15.05 2.23
C PRO A 252 -20.62 -14.09 1.05
N PHE A 253 -20.32 -14.60 -0.15
CA PHE A 253 -20.38 -13.82 -1.38
C PHE A 253 -21.82 -13.66 -1.87
N LYS A 254 -22.41 -12.47 -1.67
CA LYS A 254 -23.75 -12.11 -2.15
C LYS A 254 -23.70 -10.85 -3.00
N ARG A 255 -24.36 -10.86 -4.18
CA ARG A 255 -24.43 -9.68 -5.06
C ARG A 255 -25.16 -8.53 -4.39
N GLU A 256 -26.19 -8.86 -3.61
CA GLU A 256 -26.99 -7.93 -2.83
C GLU A 256 -26.13 -7.16 -1.82
N TYR A 257 -25.09 -7.79 -1.26
CA TYR A 257 -24.14 -7.10 -0.37
C TYR A 257 -23.34 -6.06 -1.16
N ALA A 258 -22.84 -6.42 -2.34
CA ALA A 258 -22.07 -5.52 -3.20
C ALA A 258 -22.91 -4.33 -3.70
N GLU A 259 -24.18 -4.57 -4.06
CA GLU A 259 -25.12 -3.53 -4.50
C GLU A 259 -25.42 -2.54 -3.37
N VAL A 260 -25.76 -3.02 -2.17
CA VAL A 260 -26.03 -2.14 -1.01
C VAL A 260 -24.77 -1.36 -0.62
N TYR A 261 -23.62 -2.04 -0.52
CA TYR A 261 -22.34 -1.41 -0.21
C TYR A 261 -21.93 -0.34 -1.23
N SER A 262 -22.19 -0.56 -2.53
CA SER A 262 -21.81 0.38 -3.60
C SER A 262 -22.40 1.79 -3.40
N SER A 263 -23.50 1.89 -2.66
CA SER A 263 -24.19 3.13 -2.33
C SER A 263 -23.72 3.82 -1.05
N GLY A 264 -22.75 3.24 -0.32
CA GLY A 264 -22.35 3.74 1.00
C GLY A 264 -23.34 3.41 2.12
N SER A 265 -24.11 2.33 1.98
CA SER A 265 -25.07 1.87 3.00
C SER A 265 -24.46 0.83 3.95
N ILE A 266 -24.97 0.77 5.18
CA ILE A 266 -24.46 -0.12 6.24
C ILE A 266 -25.11 -1.51 6.13
N LEU A 267 -24.36 -2.53 5.74
CA LEU A 267 -24.89 -3.89 5.49
C LEU A 267 -25.63 -4.49 6.68
N VAL A 268 -25.15 -4.32 7.92
CA VAL A 268 -25.79 -4.91 9.11
C VAL A 268 -27.16 -4.32 9.45
N GLU A 269 -27.54 -3.21 8.84
CA GLU A 269 -28.90 -2.66 8.94
C GLU A 269 -29.88 -3.36 7.98
N TRP A 270 -29.38 -3.86 6.85
CA TRP A 270 -30.16 -4.54 5.81
C TRP A 270 -30.19 -6.06 5.99
N PHE A 271 -29.13 -6.63 6.57
CA PHE A 271 -28.90 -8.07 6.66
C PHE A 271 -28.68 -8.50 8.12
N PRO A 272 -29.76 -8.83 8.87
CA PRO A 272 -29.66 -9.27 10.26
C PRO A 272 -28.80 -10.52 10.46
N GLU A 273 -28.75 -11.40 9.46
CA GLU A 273 -27.90 -12.59 9.48
C GLU A 273 -26.41 -12.25 9.45
N LEU A 274 -26.03 -11.19 8.71
CA LEU A 274 -24.66 -10.69 8.71
C LEU A 274 -24.33 -10.08 10.07
N ARG A 275 -25.26 -9.32 10.67
CA ARG A 275 -25.08 -8.75 12.02
C ARG A 275 -24.79 -9.85 13.04
N ALA A 276 -25.61 -10.92 13.05
CA ALA A 276 -25.42 -12.04 13.97
C ALA A 276 -24.05 -12.72 13.77
N ASN A 277 -23.65 -12.93 12.51
CA ASN A 277 -22.35 -13.50 12.17
C ASN A 277 -21.18 -12.63 12.65
N LEU A 278 -21.22 -11.31 12.44
CA LEU A 278 -20.15 -10.41 12.91
C LEU A 278 -20.02 -10.38 14.44
N LEU A 279 -21.13 -10.49 15.16
CA LEU A 279 -21.12 -10.59 16.62
C LEU A 279 -20.53 -11.93 17.08
N ASP A 280 -20.85 -13.03 16.42
CA ASP A 280 -20.28 -14.37 16.70
C ASP A 280 -18.77 -14.41 16.45
N ILE A 281 -18.30 -13.79 15.35
CA ILE A 281 -16.88 -13.61 15.05
C ILE A 281 -16.17 -12.85 16.18
N PHE A 282 -16.80 -11.82 16.72
CA PHE A 282 -16.24 -11.05 17.84
C PHE A 282 -16.25 -11.83 19.16
N ASP A 283 -17.28 -12.62 19.42
CA ASP A 283 -17.42 -13.36 20.69
C ASP A 283 -16.49 -14.58 20.74
N THR A 284 -16.24 -15.21 19.60
CA THR A 284 -15.32 -16.36 19.48
C THR A 284 -13.86 -15.92 19.32
N LEU A 285 -13.61 -14.81 18.60
CA LEU A 285 -12.33 -14.16 18.32
C LEU A 285 -11.11 -15.09 18.35
N SER A 286 -11.19 -16.19 17.59
CA SER A 286 -10.10 -17.14 17.48
C SER A 286 -8.91 -16.47 16.79
N THR A 287 -7.78 -16.38 17.49
CA THR A 287 -6.52 -15.83 17.00
C THR A 287 -5.34 -16.66 17.51
N ALA A 288 -4.21 -16.63 16.80
CA ALA A 288 -2.99 -17.30 17.20
C ALA A 288 -1.75 -16.47 16.82
N CYS A 289 -0.61 -16.76 17.45
CA CYS A 289 0.68 -16.15 17.12
C CYS A 289 1.75 -17.24 16.91
N PRO A 290 1.61 -18.08 15.87
CA PRO A 290 2.63 -19.08 15.52
C PRO A 290 3.95 -18.42 15.07
N PRO A 291 5.04 -19.19 14.96
CA PRO A 291 6.29 -18.70 14.39
C PRO A 291 6.10 -18.14 12.97
N VAL A 292 6.93 -17.18 12.59
CA VAL A 292 6.90 -16.59 11.24
C VAL A 292 7.20 -17.68 10.19
N PRO A 293 6.36 -17.84 9.16
CA PRO A 293 6.59 -18.80 8.08
C PRO A 293 7.91 -18.55 7.35
N SER A 294 8.50 -19.60 6.77
CA SER A 294 9.71 -19.49 5.94
C SER A 294 9.42 -18.80 4.60
N GLU A 295 10.42 -18.09 4.06
CA GLU A 295 10.31 -17.38 2.79
C GLU A 295 10.41 -18.31 1.57
N ASP A 296 9.50 -18.14 0.62
CA ASP A 296 9.61 -18.72 -0.72
C ASP A 296 10.53 -17.85 -1.59
N VAL A 297 11.79 -18.27 -1.77
CA VAL A 297 12.75 -17.60 -2.65
C VAL A 297 12.66 -18.18 -4.06
N PHE A 298 12.45 -17.35 -5.09
CA PHE A 298 12.49 -17.82 -6.47
C PHE A 298 13.87 -18.42 -6.79
N VAL A 299 13.87 -19.68 -7.22
CA VAL A 299 15.09 -20.40 -7.59
C VAL A 299 15.51 -19.95 -8.99
N LEU A 300 16.73 -19.45 -9.12
CA LEU A 300 17.31 -19.14 -10.43
C LEU A 300 17.42 -20.43 -11.25
N PRO A 301 16.85 -20.49 -12.46
CA PRO A 301 16.99 -21.68 -13.29
C PRO A 301 18.44 -21.91 -13.70
N THR A 302 18.84 -23.16 -13.76
CA THR A 302 20.15 -23.58 -14.25
C THR A 302 20.14 -23.61 -15.78
N GLY A 303 20.68 -22.59 -16.43
CA GLY A 303 20.84 -22.53 -17.89
C GLY A 303 20.96 -21.11 -18.42
N SER A 304 21.45 -20.95 -19.66
CA SER A 304 21.45 -19.65 -20.35
C SER A 304 20.09 -19.47 -21.06
N PRO A 305 19.32 -18.40 -20.76
CA PRO A 305 18.06 -18.17 -21.44
C PRO A 305 18.25 -17.83 -22.92
N GLU A 306 17.31 -18.22 -23.78
CA GLU A 306 17.30 -17.78 -25.20
C GLU A 306 17.24 -16.25 -25.31
N PRO A 307 17.91 -15.57 -26.25
CA PRO A 307 17.82 -14.12 -26.35
C PRO A 307 16.39 -13.63 -26.62
N PHE A 308 16.02 -12.48 -26.04
CA PHE A 308 14.73 -11.86 -26.35
C PHE A 308 14.67 -11.37 -27.80
N THR A 309 13.49 -11.43 -28.41
CA THR A 309 13.27 -10.92 -29.77
C THR A 309 13.37 -9.39 -29.78
N PRO A 310 14.31 -8.79 -30.53
CA PRO A 310 14.40 -7.35 -30.67
C PRO A 310 13.27 -6.82 -31.55
N GLY A 311 12.70 -5.68 -31.17
CA GLY A 311 11.84 -4.85 -31.98
C GLY A 311 12.62 -3.90 -32.90
N ASN A 312 11.92 -2.90 -33.41
CA ASN A 312 12.42 -1.96 -34.41
C ASN A 312 12.20 -0.48 -34.03
N SER A 313 11.78 -0.19 -32.80
CA SER A 313 11.51 1.18 -32.35
C SER A 313 12.78 1.97 -32.00
N THR A 314 12.71 3.29 -32.18
CA THR A 314 13.74 4.25 -31.72
C THR A 314 13.45 4.84 -30.35
N ASP A 315 12.20 4.79 -29.91
CA ASP A 315 11.74 5.33 -28.63
C ASP A 315 10.59 4.47 -28.06
N TYR A 316 10.23 4.68 -26.80
CA TYR A 316 9.10 3.97 -26.18
C TYR A 316 8.13 4.94 -25.52
N LYS A 317 6.89 4.48 -25.38
CA LYS A 317 5.89 5.11 -24.50
C LYS A 317 5.70 4.27 -23.26
N GLU A 318 5.58 4.90 -22.11
CA GLU A 318 5.25 4.23 -20.85
C GLU A 318 3.80 4.48 -20.47
N VAL A 319 3.05 3.41 -20.21
CA VAL A 319 1.70 3.45 -19.66
C VAL A 319 1.71 2.78 -18.31
N THR A 320 1.39 3.53 -17.26
CA THR A 320 1.27 2.98 -15.91
C THR A 320 -0.21 2.77 -15.61
N ILE A 321 -0.60 1.54 -15.35
CA ILE A 321 -1.96 1.17 -14.96
C ILE A 321 -1.99 1.16 -13.43
N ILE A 322 -2.85 1.97 -12.83
CA ILE A 322 -3.01 2.09 -11.38
C ILE A 322 -4.48 2.01 -10.99
N SER A 323 -4.74 1.91 -9.69
CA SER A 323 -6.09 1.94 -9.15
C SER A 323 -6.10 2.56 -7.76
N GLY A 324 -7.30 2.88 -7.27
CA GLY A 324 -7.51 3.04 -5.84
C GLY A 324 -7.26 1.75 -5.06
N LYS A 325 -7.28 1.84 -3.73
CA LYS A 325 -7.17 0.71 -2.80
C LYS A 325 -8.40 -0.21 -2.78
N GLY A 326 -9.44 0.04 -3.58
CA GLY A 326 -10.63 -0.81 -3.67
C GLY A 326 -10.50 -2.17 -4.37
N GLY A 327 -9.32 -2.59 -4.85
CA GLY A 327 -9.12 -3.87 -5.55
C GLY A 327 -9.97 -3.99 -6.81
N THR A 328 -9.71 -3.11 -7.77
CA THR A 328 -10.59 -2.79 -8.89
C THR A 328 -10.39 -3.67 -10.12
N GLY A 329 -9.55 -4.71 -10.03
CA GLY A 329 -9.19 -5.59 -11.16
C GLY A 329 -8.04 -5.08 -12.03
N LYS A 330 -7.25 -4.12 -11.54
CA LYS A 330 -6.05 -3.56 -12.20
C LYS A 330 -5.17 -4.64 -12.86
N THR A 331 -4.63 -5.59 -12.10
CA THR A 331 -3.74 -6.63 -12.62
C THR A 331 -4.40 -7.52 -13.67
N THR A 332 -5.70 -7.78 -13.54
CA THR A 332 -6.47 -8.51 -14.55
C THR A 332 -6.58 -7.74 -15.86
N VAL A 333 -6.81 -6.42 -15.79
CA VAL A 333 -6.78 -5.54 -16.96
C VAL A 333 -5.37 -5.49 -17.54
N THR A 334 -4.33 -5.30 -16.72
CA THR A 334 -2.94 -5.26 -17.16
C THR A 334 -2.52 -6.55 -17.89
N ALA A 335 -2.85 -7.72 -17.35
CA ALA A 335 -2.57 -9.01 -17.99
C ALA A 335 -3.28 -9.17 -19.34
N ALA A 336 -4.54 -8.72 -19.43
CA ALA A 336 -5.27 -8.75 -20.70
C ALA A 336 -4.66 -7.80 -21.75
N LEU A 337 -4.27 -6.59 -21.35
CA LEU A 337 -3.61 -5.63 -22.25
C LEU A 337 -2.21 -6.12 -22.66
N ALA A 338 -1.48 -6.76 -21.76
CA ALA A 338 -0.21 -7.40 -22.08
C ALA A 338 -0.38 -8.42 -23.21
N GLN A 339 -1.41 -9.25 -23.18
CA GLN A 339 -1.66 -10.20 -24.25
C GLN A 339 -2.03 -9.54 -25.59
N LEU A 340 -2.81 -8.46 -25.56
CA LEU A 340 -3.27 -7.76 -26.76
C LEU A 340 -2.18 -6.88 -27.40
N ALA A 341 -1.24 -6.40 -26.60
CA ALA A 341 -0.15 -5.57 -27.03
C ALA A 341 0.92 -6.39 -27.77
N GLY A 342 1.52 -5.82 -28.82
CA GLY A 342 2.59 -6.44 -29.58
C GLY A 342 3.97 -6.15 -28.98
N SER A 343 4.69 -5.21 -29.58
CA SER A 343 6.03 -4.72 -29.20
C SER A 343 6.00 -4.02 -27.84
N LYS A 344 6.46 -4.69 -26.77
CA LYS A 344 6.38 -4.18 -25.41
C LYS A 344 7.39 -4.79 -24.42
N ILE A 345 7.53 -4.11 -23.28
CA ILE A 345 8.09 -4.63 -22.02
C ILE A 345 7.01 -4.55 -20.94
N LEU A 346 6.91 -5.57 -20.10
CA LEU A 346 6.03 -5.57 -18.93
C LEU A 346 6.83 -5.17 -17.69
N ALA A 347 6.27 -4.31 -16.86
CA ALA A 347 6.84 -3.92 -15.58
C ALA A 347 5.81 -4.17 -14.48
N ASP A 348 6.03 -5.18 -13.65
CA ASP A 348 5.22 -5.39 -12.45
C ASP A 348 5.79 -4.51 -11.33
N ASN A 349 5.19 -3.32 -11.21
CA ASN A 349 5.56 -2.32 -10.23
C ASN A 349 4.79 -2.52 -8.90
N ASP A 350 3.89 -3.49 -8.82
CA ASP A 350 3.18 -3.88 -7.60
C ASP A 350 4.03 -4.86 -6.78
N VAL A 351 5.17 -4.36 -6.29
CA VAL A 351 6.25 -5.21 -5.74
C VAL A 351 5.97 -5.78 -4.35
N ASP A 352 4.89 -5.32 -3.68
CA ASP A 352 4.39 -5.94 -2.45
C ASP A 352 3.94 -7.37 -2.76
N ALA A 353 3.01 -7.51 -3.70
CA ALA A 353 2.52 -8.78 -4.22
C ALA A 353 2.48 -8.69 -5.75
N ALA A 354 3.56 -9.14 -6.39
CA ALA A 354 3.72 -9.09 -7.85
C ALA A 354 2.73 -10.01 -8.59
N ASP A 355 1.43 -9.78 -8.51
CA ASP A 355 0.39 -10.73 -8.92
C ASP A 355 0.42 -11.08 -10.41
N LEU A 356 1.09 -10.28 -11.24
CA LEU A 356 1.21 -10.55 -12.68
C LEU A 356 1.94 -11.88 -12.94
N HIS A 357 2.87 -12.27 -12.06
CA HIS A 357 3.57 -13.56 -12.19
C HIS A 357 2.63 -14.78 -12.08
N LEU A 358 1.48 -14.63 -11.39
CA LEU A 358 0.51 -15.72 -11.21
C LEU A 358 -0.32 -15.95 -12.48
N LEU A 359 -0.48 -14.92 -13.32
CA LEU A 359 -1.24 -15.01 -14.58
C LEU A 359 -0.36 -15.27 -15.81
N LEU A 360 0.85 -14.70 -15.84
CA LEU A 360 1.73 -14.78 -17.01
C LEU A 360 2.78 -15.90 -16.91
N THR A 361 2.82 -16.63 -15.79
CA THR A 361 3.71 -17.76 -15.51
C THR A 361 5.15 -17.55 -16.01
N PRO A 362 5.83 -16.48 -15.55
CA PRO A 362 7.11 -16.08 -16.08
C PRO A 362 8.20 -17.11 -15.76
N THR A 363 9.13 -17.30 -16.68
CA THR A 363 10.40 -18.00 -16.41
C THR A 363 11.47 -16.97 -16.07
N VAL A 364 11.97 -17.00 -14.83
CA VAL A 364 13.04 -16.11 -14.36
C VAL A 364 14.31 -16.32 -15.19
N ARG A 365 14.97 -15.23 -15.58
CA ARG A 365 16.21 -15.26 -16.37
C ARG A 365 17.38 -14.64 -15.63
N GLU A 366 17.11 -13.52 -14.98
CA GLU A 366 18.06 -12.78 -14.16
C GLU A 366 17.40 -12.54 -12.80
N GLY A 367 18.19 -12.56 -11.73
CA GLY A 367 17.75 -12.21 -10.40
C GLY A 367 18.86 -11.49 -9.66
N HIS A 368 18.50 -10.42 -8.97
CA HIS A 368 19.44 -9.53 -8.31
C HIS A 368 18.90 -9.14 -6.94
N ASP A 369 19.79 -9.05 -5.96
CA ASP A 369 19.44 -8.52 -4.65
C ASP A 369 19.11 -7.03 -4.75
N PHE A 370 18.10 -6.61 -3.99
CA PHE A 370 17.73 -5.21 -3.84
C PHE A 370 18.09 -4.72 -2.44
N VAL A 371 18.99 -3.74 -2.40
CA VAL A 371 19.37 -3.06 -1.16
C VAL A 371 18.41 -1.87 -0.93
N GLY A 372 17.37 -2.10 -0.13
CA GLY A 372 16.33 -1.10 0.16
C GLY A 372 16.83 0.09 0.98
N GLY A 373 17.96 -0.07 1.66
CA GLY A 373 18.62 0.99 2.40
C GLY A 373 19.70 0.46 3.32
N THR A 374 20.13 1.29 4.27
CA THR A 374 21.05 0.89 5.33
C THR A 374 20.29 0.79 6.64
N LYS A 375 20.27 -0.36 7.32
CA LYS A 375 19.74 -0.43 8.69
C LYS A 375 20.87 -0.23 9.68
N ALA A 376 20.56 0.48 10.77
CA ALA A 376 21.51 0.71 11.84
C ALA A 376 21.32 -0.33 12.95
N GLU A 377 22.42 -0.81 13.50
CA GLU A 377 22.43 -1.76 14.61
C GLU A 377 23.31 -1.22 15.74
N ILE A 378 22.89 -1.41 16.99
CA ILE A 378 23.68 -1.04 18.16
C ILE A 378 24.38 -2.28 18.68
N GLU A 379 25.71 -2.23 18.72
CA GLU A 379 26.53 -3.23 19.37
C GLU A 379 26.38 -3.09 20.89
N ALA A 380 25.60 -4.00 21.50
CA ALA A 380 25.28 -3.95 22.91
C ALA A 380 26.54 -3.90 23.80
N ASP A 381 27.57 -4.67 23.47
CA ASP A 381 28.82 -4.76 24.24
C ASP A 381 29.59 -3.42 24.30
N LYS A 382 29.45 -2.60 23.27
CA LYS A 382 30.09 -1.27 23.21
C LYS A 382 29.23 -0.20 23.86
N CYS A 383 27.91 -0.36 23.89
CA CYS A 383 26.97 0.68 24.27
C CYS A 383 27.17 1.18 25.72
N VAL A 384 27.43 2.48 25.88
CA VAL A 384 27.58 3.15 27.20
C VAL A 384 26.29 3.79 27.72
N GLY A 385 25.15 3.59 27.04
CA GLY A 385 23.84 4.04 27.56
C GLY A 385 23.62 5.55 27.56
N CYS A 386 24.38 6.33 26.78
CA CYS A 386 24.30 7.80 26.81
C CYS A 386 23.00 8.39 26.22
N GLY A 387 22.26 7.62 25.43
CA GLY A 387 20.96 8.01 24.86
C GLY A 387 20.96 9.07 23.76
N ARG A 388 22.13 9.50 23.26
CA ARG A 388 22.21 10.51 22.17
C ARG A 388 21.50 10.03 20.90
N CYS A 389 21.71 8.78 20.51
CA CYS A 389 21.06 8.18 19.34
C CYS A 389 19.52 8.19 19.46
N ALA A 390 18.98 7.85 20.62
CA ALA A 390 17.54 7.87 20.88
C ALA A 390 16.96 9.28 20.81
N LYS A 391 17.65 10.29 21.34
CA LYS A 391 17.21 11.70 21.31
C LYS A 391 17.14 12.29 19.91
N VAL A 392 18.00 11.86 18.99
CA VAL A 392 18.03 12.37 17.60
C VAL A 392 17.18 11.53 16.64
N CYS A 393 16.64 10.39 17.08
CA CYS A 393 15.84 9.53 16.21
C CYS A 393 14.43 10.12 16.04
N HIS A 394 14.14 10.65 14.85
CA HIS A 394 12.84 11.23 14.52
C HIS A 394 11.74 10.15 14.31
N PHE A 395 12.15 8.89 14.19
CA PHE A 395 11.28 7.75 13.93
C PHE A 395 10.92 6.95 15.19
N GLY A 396 11.51 7.30 16.35
CA GLY A 396 11.29 6.57 17.59
C GLY A 396 11.81 5.12 17.57
N ALA A 397 12.75 4.81 16.68
CA ALA A 397 13.24 3.45 16.45
C ALA A 397 14.18 2.91 17.54
N ILE A 398 14.59 3.74 18.52
CA ILE A 398 15.67 3.40 19.46
C ILE A 398 15.14 3.46 20.90
N ALA A 399 15.17 2.33 21.59
CA ALA A 399 14.65 2.17 22.94
C ALA A 399 15.70 1.60 23.91
N LEU A 400 15.55 1.89 25.20
CA LEU A 400 16.41 1.38 26.28
C LEU A 400 15.87 0.03 26.79
N ASP A 401 15.91 -0.98 25.92
CA ASP A 401 15.36 -2.31 26.16
C ASP A 401 16.27 -3.43 25.64
N GLY A 402 17.51 -3.10 25.28
CA GLY A 402 18.54 -4.05 24.86
C GLY A 402 19.13 -4.85 26.03
N PRO A 403 19.93 -5.89 25.72
CA PRO A 403 20.58 -6.71 26.73
C PRO A 403 21.50 -5.87 27.62
N ALA A 404 21.68 -6.28 28.88
CA ALA A 404 22.67 -5.68 29.76
C ALA A 404 24.09 -6.00 29.26
N ASN A 405 25.05 -5.16 29.63
CA ASN A 405 26.47 -5.42 29.44
C ASN A 405 27.24 -5.11 30.74
N ASP A 406 28.57 -5.18 30.70
CA ASP A 406 29.43 -4.93 31.88
C ASP A 406 29.39 -3.48 32.40
N LEU A 407 28.80 -2.54 31.65
CA LEU A 407 28.76 -1.11 31.97
C LEU A 407 27.39 -0.64 32.47
N ILE A 408 26.30 -1.17 31.92
CA ILE A 408 24.93 -0.72 32.15
C ILE A 408 23.94 -1.88 32.20
N GLY A 409 22.93 -1.76 33.06
CA GLY A 409 21.91 -2.80 33.27
C GLY A 409 20.94 -3.01 32.10
N LYS A 410 20.88 -2.09 31.13
CA LYS A 410 20.17 -2.22 29.84
C LYS A 410 20.87 -1.35 28.80
N THR A 411 21.08 -1.89 27.61
CA THR A 411 21.63 -1.14 26.47
C THR A 411 20.51 -0.57 25.60
N TYR A 412 20.86 0.39 24.73
CA TYR A 412 19.93 0.83 23.69
C TYR A 412 19.89 -0.19 22.55
N ARG A 413 18.70 -0.43 22.00
CA ARG A 413 18.47 -1.30 20.85
C ARG A 413 17.67 -0.56 19.80
N ILE A 414 17.96 -0.85 18.52
CA ILE A 414 17.21 -0.32 17.38
C ILE A 414 16.16 -1.36 16.98
N ASN A 415 14.92 -0.93 16.87
CA ASN A 415 13.85 -1.71 16.25
C ASN A 415 14.01 -1.63 14.71
N PRO A 416 14.34 -2.75 14.03
CA PRO A 416 14.58 -2.75 12.59
C PRO A 416 13.32 -2.47 11.76
N LEU A 417 12.12 -2.65 12.30
CA LEU A 417 10.85 -2.33 11.61
C LEU A 417 10.50 -0.83 11.68
N ALA A 418 11.01 -0.12 12.69
CA ALA A 418 10.81 1.33 12.82
C ALA A 418 12.01 2.13 12.30
N CYS A 419 13.12 1.47 11.92
CA CYS A 419 14.35 2.11 11.47
C CYS A 419 14.29 2.42 9.98
N GLU A 420 14.14 3.70 9.65
CA GLU A 420 14.18 4.22 8.26
C GLU A 420 15.57 4.27 7.63
N GLY A 421 16.64 3.95 8.39
CA GLY A 421 17.98 3.91 7.83
C GLY A 421 18.60 5.26 7.47
N CYS A 422 18.16 6.36 8.09
CA CYS A 422 18.67 7.72 7.80
C CYS A 422 20.16 7.94 8.16
N GLY A 423 20.76 7.02 8.93
CA GLY A 423 22.18 7.08 9.31
C GLY A 423 22.56 8.20 10.28
N LEU A 424 21.60 8.88 10.91
CA LEU A 424 21.91 9.94 11.89
C LEU A 424 22.48 9.37 13.20
N CYS A 425 21.99 8.22 13.65
CA CYS A 425 22.40 7.59 14.90
C CYS A 425 23.90 7.21 14.98
N PRO A 426 24.55 6.57 13.98
CA PRO A 426 25.98 6.31 14.04
C PRO A 426 26.81 7.59 14.13
N ARG A 427 26.37 8.67 13.49
CA ARG A 427 27.10 9.95 13.46
C ARG A 427 27.09 10.71 14.79
N VAL A 428 26.10 10.47 15.65
CA VAL A 428 26.02 11.11 16.98
C VAL A 428 26.55 10.23 18.11
N CYS A 429 26.90 8.97 17.80
CA CYS A 429 27.44 8.04 18.77
C CYS A 429 28.86 8.45 19.15
N PRO A 430 29.16 8.72 20.43
CA PRO A 430 30.48 9.21 20.84
C PRO A 430 31.56 8.12 20.92
N ILE A 431 31.17 6.85 20.76
CA ILE A 431 32.02 5.67 20.99
C ILE A 431 31.89 4.64 19.85
N ASP A 432 31.28 5.05 18.73
CA ASP A 432 31.12 4.21 17.53
C ASP A 432 30.49 2.84 17.78
N ALA A 433 29.59 2.74 18.76
CA ALA A 433 28.82 1.52 19.08
C ALA A 433 27.67 1.22 18.10
N ILE A 434 27.54 1.97 17.01
CA ILE A 434 26.42 1.83 16.07
C ILE A 434 27.00 1.63 14.67
N SER A 435 26.67 0.50 14.06
CA SER A 435 27.04 0.18 12.69
C SER A 435 25.87 0.44 11.74
N SER A 436 26.17 0.65 10.46
CA SER A 436 25.19 0.67 9.38
C SER A 436 25.55 -0.40 8.37
N GLY A 437 24.63 -1.32 8.12
CA GLY A 437 24.78 -2.40 7.13
C GLY A 437 23.77 -2.22 5.99
N GLU A 438 24.13 -2.70 4.81
CA GLU A 438 23.17 -2.86 3.72
C GLU A 438 22.05 -3.80 4.17
N ASN A 439 20.80 -3.38 3.97
CA ASN A 439 19.64 -4.20 4.24
C ASN A 439 19.08 -4.67 2.90
N ILE A 440 19.26 -5.96 2.59
CA ILE A 440 18.63 -6.58 1.44
C ILE A 440 17.15 -6.75 1.80
N THR A 441 16.29 -5.94 1.18
CA THR A 441 14.85 -5.91 1.48
C THR A 441 14.03 -6.72 0.51
N GLY A 442 14.63 -7.15 -0.60
CA GLY A 442 13.95 -7.91 -1.63
C GLY A 442 14.89 -8.29 -2.76
N ARG A 443 14.30 -8.77 -3.84
CA ARG A 443 14.97 -9.12 -5.09
C ARG A 443 14.17 -8.63 -6.26
N TRP A 444 14.85 -8.26 -7.34
CA TRP A 444 14.22 -7.94 -8.61
C TRP A 444 14.73 -8.89 -9.70
N TYR A 445 13.88 -9.13 -10.68
CA TYR A 445 14.05 -10.18 -11.67
C TYR A 445 13.75 -9.66 -13.06
N VAL A 446 14.47 -10.19 -14.05
CA VAL A 446 14.06 -10.14 -15.45
C VAL A 446 13.59 -11.52 -15.83
N SER A 447 12.41 -11.62 -16.42
CA SER A 447 11.78 -12.88 -16.78
C SER A 447 11.24 -12.86 -18.19
N ALA A 448 11.08 -14.04 -18.78
CA ALA A 448 10.34 -14.23 -20.03
C ALA A 448 8.92 -14.69 -19.74
N THR A 449 7.97 -14.14 -20.50
CA THR A 449 6.57 -14.61 -20.57
C THR A 449 6.23 -14.92 -22.03
N ASP A 450 5.12 -15.63 -22.26
CA ASP A 450 4.59 -15.85 -23.61
C ASP A 450 4.20 -14.54 -24.32
N TYR A 451 4.08 -13.45 -23.57
CA TYR A 451 3.71 -12.12 -24.07
C TYR A 451 4.89 -11.15 -24.11
N GLY A 452 6.12 -11.59 -23.81
CA GLY A 452 7.32 -10.75 -23.90
C GLY A 452 8.11 -10.64 -22.58
N PRO A 453 9.15 -9.79 -22.56
CA PRO A 453 9.99 -9.61 -21.38
C PRO A 453 9.22 -8.93 -20.24
N MET A 454 9.43 -9.40 -19.01
CA MET A 454 8.83 -8.83 -17.82
C MET A 454 9.91 -8.53 -16.77
N VAL A 455 9.88 -7.31 -16.23
CA VAL A 455 10.64 -6.95 -15.03
C VAL A 455 9.68 -6.95 -13.87
N HIS A 456 10.04 -7.60 -12.77
CA HIS A 456 9.23 -7.66 -11.56
C HIS A 456 10.12 -7.75 -10.34
N ALA A 457 9.56 -7.55 -9.15
CA ALA A 457 10.29 -7.70 -7.92
C ALA A 457 9.44 -8.36 -6.84
N ARG A 458 10.12 -8.84 -5.80
CA ARG A 458 9.51 -9.42 -4.62
C ARG A 458 10.26 -8.99 -3.38
N LEU A 459 9.52 -8.56 -2.38
CA LEU A 459 10.06 -8.20 -1.08
C LEU A 459 10.19 -9.41 -0.16
N GLY A 460 11.10 -9.30 0.80
CA GLY A 460 11.16 -10.22 1.94
C GLY A 460 9.97 -10.04 2.88
N ILE A 461 9.77 -10.97 3.80
CA ILE A 461 8.64 -10.90 4.73
C ILE A 461 8.78 -9.68 5.65
N ALA A 462 7.72 -8.86 5.67
CA ALA A 462 7.64 -7.61 6.41
C ALA A 462 8.74 -6.60 6.04
N GLU A 463 9.19 -6.65 4.79
CA GLU A 463 9.91 -5.56 4.16
C GLU A 463 8.93 -4.79 3.27
N GLU A 464 9.19 -3.50 3.10
CA GLU A 464 8.24 -2.56 2.50
C GLU A 464 8.55 -2.32 1.02
N ASN A 465 7.48 -2.14 0.25
CA ASN A 465 7.54 -1.54 -1.07
C ASN A 465 8.01 -0.10 -0.97
N SER A 466 9.31 0.06 -1.11
CA SER A 466 9.91 1.37 -1.28
C SER A 466 9.64 1.84 -2.70
N GLY A 467 9.29 3.11 -2.87
CA GLY A 467 9.34 3.77 -4.18
C GLY A 467 10.69 3.58 -4.90
N ARG A 468 11.76 3.26 -4.17
CA ARG A 468 13.07 2.88 -4.75
C ARG A 468 13.05 1.54 -5.48
N LEU A 469 12.33 0.54 -4.99
CA LEU A 469 12.22 -0.77 -5.65
C LEU A 469 11.37 -0.66 -6.91
N VAL A 470 10.25 0.05 -6.83
CA VAL A 470 9.43 0.42 -7.99
C VAL A 470 10.25 1.16 -9.04
N ALA A 471 10.99 2.19 -8.62
CA ALA A 471 11.87 2.93 -9.54
C ALA A 471 12.95 2.01 -10.15
N GLN A 472 13.50 1.05 -9.40
CA GLN A 472 14.45 0.07 -9.91
C GLN A 472 13.83 -0.83 -11.01
N VAL A 473 12.63 -1.36 -10.77
CA VAL A 473 11.87 -2.16 -11.76
C VAL A 473 11.62 -1.33 -13.02
N ARG A 474 11.11 -0.10 -12.88
CA ARG A 474 10.86 0.81 -14.00
C ARG A 474 12.12 1.18 -14.78
N ASN A 475 13.20 1.52 -14.09
CA ASN A 475 14.47 1.86 -14.72
C ASN A 475 15.03 0.69 -15.53
N ARG A 476 14.93 -0.54 -15.01
CA ARG A 476 15.35 -1.73 -15.74
C ARG A 476 14.42 -2.01 -16.93
N ALA A 477 13.11 -1.82 -16.79
CA ALA A 477 12.17 -1.97 -17.89
C ALA A 477 12.45 -0.95 -19.02
N ALA A 478 12.74 0.31 -18.66
CA ALA A 478 13.15 1.36 -19.59
C ALA A 478 14.47 1.03 -20.30
N GLN A 479 15.44 0.47 -19.57
CA GLN A 479 16.70 0.01 -20.16
C GLN A 479 16.44 -1.13 -21.18
N LEU A 480 15.66 -2.14 -20.80
CA LEU A 480 15.28 -3.25 -21.67
C LEU A 480 14.50 -2.78 -22.90
N ALA A 481 13.61 -1.81 -22.76
CA ALA A 481 12.87 -1.25 -23.89
C ALA A 481 13.80 -0.62 -24.92
N LYS A 482 14.86 0.07 -24.49
CA LYS A 482 15.90 0.65 -25.38
C LYS A 482 16.78 -0.44 -26.01
N GLU A 483 17.25 -1.39 -25.20
CA GLU A 483 18.11 -2.50 -25.65
C GLU A 483 17.40 -3.36 -26.70
N LEU A 484 16.12 -3.66 -26.46
CA LEU A 484 15.29 -4.51 -27.30
C LEU A 484 14.44 -3.71 -28.30
N ARG A 485 14.58 -2.37 -28.38
CA ARG A 485 13.85 -1.51 -29.33
C ARG A 485 12.34 -1.74 -29.32
N GLN A 486 11.76 -1.85 -28.13
CA GLN A 486 10.32 -2.04 -27.94
C GLN A 486 9.59 -0.69 -27.93
N GLU A 487 8.34 -0.66 -28.38
CA GLU A 487 7.55 0.58 -28.54
C GLU A 487 6.83 1.01 -27.26
N LEU A 488 6.59 0.07 -26.34
CA LEU A 488 5.70 0.26 -25.21
C LEU A 488 6.26 -0.35 -23.92
N ILE A 489 6.07 0.34 -22.81
CA ILE A 489 6.17 -0.23 -21.46
C ILE A 489 4.77 -0.25 -20.87
N LEU A 490 4.30 -1.42 -20.45
CA LEU A 490 3.07 -1.59 -19.69
C LEU A 490 3.43 -1.85 -18.23
N GLY A 491 3.18 -0.87 -17.38
CA GLY A 491 3.40 -0.96 -15.94
C GLY A 491 2.14 -1.38 -15.18
N ASP A 492 2.19 -2.47 -14.43
CA ASP A 492 1.21 -2.77 -13.38
C ASP A 492 1.61 -2.03 -12.11
N GLY A 493 1.08 -0.82 -11.89
CA GLY A 493 1.43 0.01 -10.74
C GLY A 493 0.76 -0.46 -9.44
N PRO A 494 1.26 -0.06 -8.27
CA PRO A 494 0.64 -0.37 -6.98
C PRO A 494 -0.68 0.41 -6.79
N PRO A 495 -1.57 -0.02 -5.89
CA PRO A 495 -2.80 0.71 -5.58
C PRO A 495 -2.56 1.90 -4.64
N GLY A 496 -3.45 2.90 -4.69
CA GLY A 496 -3.53 4.00 -3.73
C GLY A 496 -2.85 5.28 -4.17
N THR A 497 -2.36 6.08 -3.21
CA THR A 497 -1.63 7.33 -3.48
C THR A 497 -0.27 7.46 -2.77
N GLY A 498 0.27 6.35 -2.25
CA GLY A 498 1.52 6.34 -1.48
C GLY A 498 2.79 6.43 -2.30
N CYS A 499 3.95 6.32 -1.62
CA CYS A 499 5.28 6.37 -2.25
C CYS A 499 5.47 5.42 -3.46
N PRO A 500 4.97 4.17 -3.42
CA PRO A 500 5.07 3.26 -4.56
C PRO A 500 4.31 3.77 -5.80
N VAL A 501 3.17 4.43 -5.59
CA VAL A 501 2.35 4.98 -6.67
C VAL A 501 3.02 6.22 -7.25
N ILE A 502 3.54 7.10 -6.39
CA ILE A 502 4.36 8.25 -6.81
C ILE A 502 5.51 7.78 -7.70
N ALA A 503 6.24 6.75 -7.27
CA ALA A 503 7.34 6.18 -8.04
C ALA A 503 6.90 5.51 -9.35
N SER A 504 5.66 5.02 -9.45
CA SER A 504 5.10 4.42 -10.67
C SER A 504 4.57 5.46 -11.67
N VAL A 505 4.07 6.59 -11.16
CA VAL A 505 3.49 7.69 -11.94
C VAL A 505 4.55 8.71 -12.37
N SER A 506 5.64 8.87 -11.63
CA SER A 506 6.65 9.88 -11.96
C SER A 506 7.36 9.57 -13.28
N GLY A 507 7.14 10.40 -14.31
CA GLY A 507 7.83 10.29 -15.60
C GLY A 507 7.28 9.25 -16.58
N THR A 508 6.07 8.73 -16.35
CA THR A 508 5.31 7.98 -17.37
C THR A 508 4.59 8.93 -18.34
N ASP A 509 4.33 8.47 -19.57
CA ASP A 509 3.63 9.25 -20.59
C ASP A 509 2.11 9.30 -20.36
N LEU A 510 1.54 8.27 -19.74
CA LEU A 510 0.10 8.14 -19.55
C LEU A 510 -0.21 7.24 -18.35
N VAL A 511 -1.16 7.69 -17.52
CA VAL A 511 -1.72 6.88 -16.44
C VAL A 511 -3.10 6.35 -16.82
N MET A 512 -3.31 5.05 -16.71
CA MET A 512 -4.63 4.42 -16.80
C MET A 512 -5.13 4.09 -15.40
N ILE A 513 -6.24 4.72 -14.99
CA ILE A 513 -6.87 4.46 -13.70
C ILE A 513 -8.00 3.46 -13.88
N VAL A 514 -7.89 2.30 -13.23
CA VAL A 514 -8.95 1.28 -13.18
C VAL A 514 -9.76 1.48 -11.91
N THR A 515 -11.06 1.73 -12.03
CA THR A 515 -11.96 1.95 -10.89
C THR A 515 -13.25 1.13 -10.98
N GLU A 516 -13.95 0.96 -9.86
CA GLU A 516 -15.30 0.35 -9.80
C GLU A 516 -16.33 1.42 -9.43
N PRO A 517 -17.58 1.32 -9.92
CA PRO A 517 -18.63 2.30 -9.62
C PRO A 517 -19.18 2.10 -8.20
N THR A 518 -18.38 2.40 -7.19
CA THR A 518 -18.75 2.38 -5.76
C THR A 518 -18.37 3.70 -5.12
N VAL A 519 -18.99 4.09 -4.00
CA VAL A 519 -18.63 5.34 -3.30
C VAL A 519 -17.13 5.45 -3.00
N SER A 520 -16.50 4.36 -2.56
CA SER A 520 -15.05 4.29 -2.33
C SER A 520 -14.27 4.33 -3.63
N GLY A 521 -14.68 3.58 -4.66
CA GLY A 521 -14.00 3.60 -5.97
C GLY A 521 -14.00 4.98 -6.64
N VAL A 522 -15.08 5.75 -6.49
CA VAL A 522 -15.13 7.14 -6.96
C VAL A 522 -14.18 8.04 -6.18
N HIS A 523 -14.17 7.93 -4.85
CA HIS A 523 -13.29 8.70 -3.97
C HIS A 523 -11.81 8.40 -4.24
N ASP A 524 -11.42 7.12 -4.27
CA ASP A 524 -10.04 6.72 -4.51
C ASP A 524 -9.58 7.17 -5.91
N MET A 525 -10.43 7.00 -6.93
CA MET A 525 -10.14 7.48 -8.29
C MET A 525 -9.83 8.98 -8.30
N GLU A 526 -10.64 9.79 -7.62
CA GLU A 526 -10.42 11.24 -7.53
C GLU A 526 -9.07 11.57 -6.89
N ARG A 527 -8.68 10.87 -5.83
CA ARG A 527 -7.36 11.04 -5.18
C ARG A 527 -6.21 10.66 -6.10
N VAL A 528 -6.34 9.56 -6.83
CA VAL A 528 -5.35 9.11 -7.82
C VAL A 528 -5.24 10.09 -8.99
N MET A 529 -6.35 10.69 -9.43
CA MET A 529 -6.37 11.74 -10.44
C MET A 529 -5.68 13.01 -9.95
N GLN A 530 -5.93 13.42 -8.71
CA GLN A 530 -5.24 14.55 -8.08
C GLN A 530 -3.74 14.31 -7.98
N LEU A 531 -3.31 13.10 -7.63
CA LEU A 531 -1.90 12.71 -7.62
C LEU A 531 -1.28 12.77 -9.01
N SER A 532 -1.94 12.22 -10.03
CA SER A 532 -1.44 12.23 -11.41
C SER A 532 -1.33 13.65 -11.96
N ALA A 533 -2.33 14.50 -11.67
CA ALA A 533 -2.33 15.91 -12.01
C ALA A 533 -1.21 16.69 -11.29
N HIS A 534 -0.92 16.36 -10.03
CA HIS A 534 0.19 16.94 -9.27
C HIS A 534 1.55 16.72 -9.96
N PHE A 535 1.75 15.56 -10.61
CA PHE A 535 2.94 15.26 -11.40
C PHE A 535 2.84 15.67 -12.88
N GLY A 536 1.73 16.29 -13.30
CA GLY A 536 1.52 16.73 -14.69
C GLY A 536 1.37 15.59 -15.69
N VAL A 537 0.95 14.40 -15.25
CA VAL A 537 0.80 13.22 -16.11
C VAL A 537 -0.66 13.09 -16.54
N PRO A 538 -0.94 12.94 -17.85
CA PRO A 538 -2.32 12.76 -18.32
C PRO A 538 -2.89 11.43 -17.84
N THR A 539 -4.21 11.42 -17.62
CA THR A 539 -4.93 10.24 -17.15
C THR A 539 -6.02 9.81 -18.11
N VAL A 540 -6.31 8.51 -18.14
CA VAL A 540 -7.51 7.92 -18.74
C VAL A 540 -8.12 6.92 -17.77
N ILE A 541 -9.42 6.68 -17.87
CA ILE A 541 -10.17 5.88 -16.89
C ILE A 541 -10.80 4.66 -17.56
N VAL A 542 -10.74 3.52 -16.87
CA VAL A 542 -11.49 2.30 -17.19
C VAL A 542 -12.42 2.00 -16.02
N ILE A 543 -13.71 1.90 -16.29
CA ILE A 543 -14.70 1.50 -15.28
C ILE A 543 -14.86 -0.01 -15.34
N ASN A 544 -14.34 -0.71 -14.34
CA ASN A 544 -14.56 -2.14 -14.15
C ASN A 544 -15.88 -2.40 -13.40
N LYS A 545 -16.54 -3.52 -13.69
CA LYS A 545 -17.88 -3.86 -13.17
C LYS A 545 -18.88 -2.71 -13.34
N ALA A 546 -18.88 -2.07 -14.51
CA ALA A 546 -19.58 -0.81 -14.76
C ALA A 546 -21.10 -0.87 -14.54
N ASP A 547 -21.71 -2.04 -14.59
CA ASP A 547 -23.14 -2.30 -14.38
C ASP A 547 -23.51 -2.52 -12.89
N LEU A 548 -22.55 -2.47 -11.96
CA LEU A 548 -22.82 -2.65 -10.52
C LEU A 548 -23.64 -1.49 -9.94
N ASN A 549 -23.34 -0.25 -10.32
CA ASN A 549 -24.09 0.93 -9.89
C ASN A 549 -23.99 2.03 -10.96
N THR A 550 -25.08 2.20 -11.72
CA THR A 550 -25.11 3.15 -12.83
C THR A 550 -25.00 4.62 -12.39
N VAL A 551 -25.42 4.94 -11.16
CA VAL A 551 -25.31 6.31 -10.60
C VAL A 551 -23.86 6.65 -10.32
N GLN A 552 -23.11 5.74 -9.68
CA GLN A 552 -21.67 5.97 -9.45
C GLN A 552 -20.86 5.89 -10.74
N ALA A 553 -21.26 5.07 -11.72
CA ALA A 553 -20.62 5.05 -13.04
C ALA A 553 -20.76 6.39 -13.77
N ALA A 554 -21.96 6.99 -13.76
CA ALA A 554 -22.18 8.33 -14.30
C ALA A 554 -21.34 9.40 -13.56
N ARG A 555 -21.25 9.30 -12.22
CA ARG A 555 -20.42 10.20 -11.42
C ARG A 555 -18.92 10.09 -11.77
N ILE A 556 -18.43 8.89 -12.09
CA ILE A 556 -17.05 8.70 -12.57
C ILE A 556 -16.83 9.46 -13.88
N GLU A 557 -17.79 9.40 -14.80
CA GLU A 557 -17.72 10.12 -16.08
C GLU A 557 -17.74 11.64 -15.87
N ASP A 558 -18.62 12.15 -15.02
CA ASP A 558 -18.69 13.58 -14.70
C ASP A 558 -17.37 14.10 -14.10
N ILE A 559 -16.74 13.32 -13.21
CA ILE A 559 -15.45 13.67 -12.61
C ILE A 559 -14.32 13.59 -13.66
N ALA A 560 -14.34 12.57 -14.51
CA ALA A 560 -13.36 12.44 -15.60
C ALA A 560 -13.36 13.68 -16.49
N ASP A 561 -14.54 14.11 -16.92
CA ASP A 561 -14.72 15.28 -17.79
C ASP A 561 -14.30 16.58 -17.08
N ALA A 562 -14.64 16.74 -15.80
CA ALA A 562 -14.26 17.91 -15.01
C ALA A 562 -12.73 18.10 -14.87
N HIS A 563 -11.97 17.01 -14.95
CA HIS A 563 -10.50 17.00 -14.87
C HIS A 563 -9.81 16.93 -16.25
N PHE A 564 -10.54 17.16 -17.35
CA PHE A 564 -10.02 17.01 -18.72
C PHE A 564 -9.43 15.61 -19.01
N SER A 565 -9.92 14.60 -18.28
CA SER A 565 -9.66 13.18 -18.49
C SER A 565 -10.81 12.58 -19.30
N ARG A 566 -10.81 11.26 -19.49
CA ARG A 566 -11.93 10.55 -20.12
C ARG A 566 -11.99 9.08 -19.74
N VAL A 567 -13.20 8.55 -19.79
CA VAL A 567 -13.44 7.11 -19.71
C VAL A 567 -13.23 6.49 -21.10
N ILE A 568 -12.25 5.60 -21.23
CA ILE A 568 -11.91 4.94 -22.50
C ILE A 568 -12.56 3.56 -22.67
N GLY A 569 -13.17 3.02 -21.62
CA GLY A 569 -13.99 1.82 -21.73
C GLY A 569 -14.64 1.38 -20.42
N ARG A 570 -15.60 0.48 -20.57
CA ARG A 570 -16.42 -0.05 -19.49
C ARG A 570 -16.41 -1.58 -19.56
N ILE A 571 -15.96 -2.24 -18.49
CA ILE A 571 -15.96 -3.69 -18.37
C ILE A 571 -17.19 -4.08 -17.56
N PRO A 572 -18.11 -4.92 -18.07
CA PRO A 572 -19.26 -5.38 -17.31
C PRO A 572 -18.85 -6.37 -16.22
N PHE A 573 -19.69 -6.53 -15.19
CA PHE A 573 -19.57 -7.60 -14.21
C PHE A 573 -19.76 -8.94 -14.91
N ASP A 574 -18.68 -9.70 -15.04
CA ASP A 574 -18.66 -10.97 -15.77
C ASP A 574 -18.01 -12.04 -14.88
N ARG A 575 -18.74 -13.15 -14.64
CA ARG A 575 -18.23 -14.26 -13.83
C ARG A 575 -17.03 -14.94 -14.48
N ALA A 576 -16.93 -14.89 -15.82
CA ALA A 576 -15.81 -15.46 -16.55
C ALA A 576 -14.46 -14.86 -16.13
N VAL A 577 -14.45 -13.63 -15.59
CA VAL A 577 -13.24 -13.00 -15.06
C VAL A 577 -12.71 -13.74 -13.83
N ASN A 578 -13.59 -14.09 -12.89
CA ASN A 578 -13.20 -14.84 -11.70
C ASN A 578 -12.84 -16.29 -12.05
N ASP A 579 -13.60 -16.91 -12.96
CA ASP A 579 -13.33 -18.27 -13.41
C ASP A 579 -11.95 -18.36 -14.11
N ALA A 580 -11.60 -17.36 -14.93
CA ALA A 580 -10.28 -17.24 -15.54
C ALA A 580 -9.16 -17.14 -14.50
N LEU A 581 -9.35 -16.28 -13.48
CA LEU A 581 -8.39 -16.12 -12.39
C LEU A 581 -8.19 -17.42 -11.60
N MET A 582 -9.27 -18.12 -11.27
CA MET A 582 -9.21 -19.42 -10.59
C MET A 582 -8.53 -20.50 -11.44
N ALA A 583 -8.60 -20.39 -12.76
CA ALA A 583 -7.91 -21.25 -13.71
C ALA A 583 -6.45 -20.84 -13.97
N GLY A 584 -5.97 -19.73 -13.38
CA GLY A 584 -4.63 -19.19 -13.63
C GLY A 584 -4.43 -18.71 -15.07
N LYS A 585 -5.50 -18.22 -15.72
CA LYS A 585 -5.49 -17.74 -17.11
C LYS A 585 -5.90 -16.28 -17.19
N THR A 586 -5.45 -15.58 -18.24
CA THR A 586 -5.98 -14.26 -18.56
C THR A 586 -7.44 -14.37 -19.03
N VAL A 587 -8.20 -13.26 -18.93
CA VAL A 587 -9.59 -13.19 -19.44
C VAL A 587 -9.64 -13.43 -20.96
N ILE A 588 -8.58 -13.06 -21.67
CA ILE A 588 -8.48 -13.22 -23.13
C ILE A 588 -8.20 -14.69 -23.51
N ASP A 589 -7.42 -15.43 -22.71
CA ASP A 589 -7.12 -16.85 -22.92
C ASP A 589 -8.20 -17.82 -22.44
N TYR A 590 -8.97 -17.43 -21.42
CA TYR A 590 -9.99 -18.30 -20.85
C TYR A 590 -11.17 -18.52 -21.82
N GLY A 591 -11.57 -17.50 -22.59
CA GLY A 591 -12.60 -17.64 -23.61
C GLY A 591 -13.16 -16.32 -24.15
N GLU A 592 -14.19 -16.44 -25.00
CA GLU A 592 -14.97 -15.29 -25.48
C GLU A 592 -16.08 -14.93 -24.49
N GLY A 593 -16.24 -13.64 -24.23
CA GLY A 593 -17.22 -13.11 -23.27
C GLY A 593 -17.30 -11.59 -23.34
N ASN A 594 -18.27 -11.01 -22.63
CA ASN A 594 -18.51 -9.56 -22.67
C ASN A 594 -17.30 -8.79 -22.10
N ALA A 595 -16.67 -9.31 -21.04
CA ALA A 595 -15.45 -8.72 -20.51
C ALA A 595 -14.27 -8.79 -21.50
N SER A 596 -14.10 -9.92 -22.21
CA SER A 596 -13.05 -10.10 -23.23
C SER A 596 -13.24 -9.13 -24.41
N ALA A 597 -14.48 -8.94 -24.87
CA ALA A 597 -14.80 -7.95 -25.91
C ALA A 597 -14.51 -6.52 -25.45
N ALA A 598 -14.95 -6.14 -24.24
CA ALA A 598 -14.67 -4.82 -23.67
C ALA A 598 -13.17 -4.55 -23.53
N LEU A 599 -12.36 -5.53 -23.12
CA LEU A 599 -10.90 -5.40 -23.02
C LEU A 599 -10.23 -5.15 -24.39
N ARG A 600 -10.73 -5.76 -25.47
CA ARG A 600 -10.26 -5.51 -26.84
C ARG A 600 -10.59 -4.09 -27.29
N GLU A 601 -11.78 -3.59 -26.96
CA GLU A 601 -12.18 -2.21 -27.24
C GLU A 601 -11.35 -1.20 -26.44
N ILE A 602 -11.09 -1.47 -25.15
CA ILE A 602 -10.23 -0.66 -24.29
C ILE A 602 -8.82 -0.57 -24.88
N TRP A 603 -8.27 -1.69 -25.36
CA TRP A 603 -6.95 -1.69 -26.01
C TRP A 603 -6.94 -0.81 -27.26
N ALA A 604 -7.94 -0.93 -28.13
CA ALA A 604 -8.05 -0.08 -29.32
C ALA A 604 -8.19 1.41 -28.97
N ALA A 605 -8.94 1.74 -27.91
CA ALA A 605 -9.07 3.09 -27.41
C ALA A 605 -7.73 3.62 -26.86
N LEU A 606 -7.03 2.83 -26.04
CA LEU A 606 -5.71 3.17 -25.51
C LEU A 606 -4.69 3.44 -26.61
N GLN A 607 -4.68 2.65 -27.69
CA GLN A 607 -3.80 2.91 -28.83
C GLN A 607 -4.07 4.28 -29.48
N ASN A 608 -5.33 4.71 -29.52
CA ASN A 608 -5.67 6.05 -30.02
C ASN A 608 -5.22 7.15 -29.05
N GLU A 609 -5.20 6.90 -27.74
CA GLU A 609 -4.66 7.82 -26.74
C GLU A 609 -3.17 8.05 -26.91
N LEU A 610 -2.41 6.96 -27.03
CA LEU A 610 -0.96 7.01 -27.17
C LEU A 610 -0.51 7.73 -28.44
N ARG A 611 -1.34 7.72 -29.48
CA ARG A 611 -1.11 8.48 -30.72
C ARG A 611 -1.44 9.97 -30.60
N ARG A 612 -2.28 10.38 -29.63
CA ARG A 612 -2.64 11.79 -29.39
C ARG A 612 -1.63 12.50 -28.48
N THR A 613 -0.92 11.74 -27.65
CA THR A 613 0.13 12.24 -26.74
C THR A 613 1.53 12.18 -27.36
N ALA A 614 1.65 11.79 -28.64
CA ALA A 614 2.85 11.85 -29.46
C ALA A 614 2.81 13.10 -30.35
#